data_AF-N1JH31-F1
#
_entry.id   AF-N1JH31-F1
#
_cell.length_a   1.000
_cell.length_b   1.000
_cell.length_c   1.000
_cell.angle_alpha   90.00
_cell.angle_beta   90.00
_cell.angle_gamma   90.00
#
_symmetry.space_group_name_H-M   'P 1'
#
loop_
_entity.id
_entity.type
_entity.pdbx_description
1 polymer ?
#
loop_
_entity_poly.entity_id
_entity_poly.type
_entity_poly.pdbx_seq_one_letter_code
_entity_poly.pdbx_strand_id
1 'polypeptide(L)'
;MILRRIPSCPAWSRAFSASRPSREVLDVRNLPNKIIPKYLETPRNDLLSLLWPSPPQNILIVKKDGASKITDNLVEYVKHIHANYNNISIIFEAKVAAETHELFTFPIYTTESINLFATKVDLVTTLGGDGTILHASSLFNTTSHVPPILSFSMGTLGFLGEWKFDEHKRAFREVYMSGAAAGSPLLQGQSHAQIQAPDEKIMTGWSGVRGKSMGPTRSSKILLRNRVQVGVFDEEGNRVMRFDQAIGEKEDICAMNEVVIHRGKEAHLVIIEVFVGGRFLTEAVADGIIIATPTGSTAYSLSSGGSIVHPLVSSILMTPICPRSLSFRPLVLPANTPITLRLSKKNRGRELAVTIDGQVKVKGIGVGMEIRVCANDIIRGHDWTGGVPCVMRGTRSGVDNNDDGWVGGLNGLLKFNYPFGEV
;
A
#
# COMPACT_ATOMS: atom_id res chain seq x y z
N MET A 1 -34.82 2.18 80.86
CA MET A 1 -33.82 3.09 80.27
C MET A 1 -32.49 2.35 80.24
N ILE A 2 -32.09 1.79 79.09
CA ILE A 2 -30.70 1.42 78.70
C ILE A 2 -30.77 1.28 77.15
N LEU A 3 -30.27 2.30 76.45
CA LEU A 3 -30.14 2.36 75.00
C LEU A 3 -28.85 1.64 74.58
N ARG A 4 -28.94 0.52 73.86
CA ARG A 4 -27.78 -0.10 73.21
C ARG A 4 -27.49 0.67 71.90
N ARG A 5 -26.36 1.36 71.84
CA ARG A 5 -25.83 2.00 70.61
C ARG A 5 -25.39 0.92 69.62
N ILE A 6 -25.93 0.97 68.41
CA ILE A 6 -25.45 0.21 67.24
C ILE A 6 -24.29 1.03 66.63
N PRO A 7 -23.11 0.46 66.36
CA PRO A 7 -22.04 1.17 65.66
C PRO A 7 -22.41 1.33 64.18
N SER A 8 -22.36 2.57 63.68
CA SER A 8 -22.52 2.91 62.27
C SER A 8 -21.37 2.35 61.43
N CYS A 9 -21.67 1.45 60.49
CA CYS A 9 -20.72 1.02 59.47
C CYS A 9 -20.34 2.21 58.56
N PRO A 10 -19.05 2.42 58.25
CA PRO A 10 -18.65 3.42 57.28
C PRO A 10 -19.09 2.99 55.87
N ALA A 11 -19.73 3.90 55.14
CA ALA A 11 -20.11 3.69 53.76
C ALA A 11 -18.87 3.36 52.92
N TRP A 12 -18.84 2.15 52.35
CA TRP A 12 -17.84 1.77 51.35
C TRP A 12 -18.13 2.53 50.06
N SER A 13 -17.50 3.69 49.88
CA SER A 13 -17.38 4.29 48.56
C SER A 13 -16.46 3.41 47.73
N ARG A 14 -17.02 2.66 46.76
CA ARG A 14 -16.20 2.05 45.71
C ARG A 14 -15.58 3.19 44.90
N ALA A 15 -14.30 3.45 45.13
CA ALA A 15 -13.52 4.28 44.22
C ALA A 15 -13.41 3.51 42.90
N PHE A 16 -14.21 3.91 41.91
CA PHE A 16 -13.91 3.52 40.54
C PHE A 16 -12.53 4.10 40.22
N SER A 17 -11.54 3.23 40.04
CA SER A 17 -10.27 3.61 39.44
C SER A 17 -10.59 4.08 38.02
N ALA A 18 -10.78 5.39 37.86
CA ALA A 18 -10.70 6.00 36.55
C ALA A 18 -9.22 5.98 36.19
N SER A 19 -8.81 4.98 35.42
CA SER A 19 -7.52 5.03 34.74
C SER A 19 -7.46 6.37 34.00
N ARG A 20 -6.43 7.17 34.30
CA ARG A 20 -6.20 8.41 33.53
C ARG A 20 -6.16 8.03 32.05
N PRO A 21 -6.82 8.77 31.15
CA PRO A 21 -6.68 8.51 29.73
C PRO A 21 -5.20 8.58 29.39
N SER A 22 -4.63 7.45 28.95
CA SER A 22 -3.22 7.38 28.55
C SER A 22 -3.13 8.02 27.17
N ARG A 23 -2.88 9.34 27.18
CA ARG A 23 -2.60 10.14 25.98
C ARG A 23 -1.11 10.04 25.65
N GLU A 24 -0.63 8.81 25.51
CA GLU A 24 0.78 8.53 25.35
C GLU A 24 1.09 8.21 23.88
N VAL A 25 2.17 8.83 23.40
CA VAL A 25 2.77 8.49 22.12
C VAL A 25 3.92 7.54 22.42
N LEU A 26 3.75 6.27 22.05
CA LEU A 26 4.71 5.21 22.28
C LEU A 26 5.52 4.91 21.01
N ASP A 27 6.68 4.28 21.20
CA ASP A 27 7.55 3.92 20.09
C ASP A 27 7.15 2.58 19.45
N VAL A 28 7.12 2.52 18.12
CA VAL A 28 6.83 1.31 17.32
C VAL A 28 7.79 0.15 17.64
N ARG A 29 8.99 0.39 18.17
CA ARG A 29 9.94 -0.65 18.60
C ARG A 29 9.34 -1.60 19.65
N ASN A 30 8.43 -1.11 20.48
CA ASN A 30 7.79 -1.88 21.55
C ASN A 30 6.72 -2.86 21.04
N LEU A 31 6.35 -2.77 19.76
CA LEU A 31 5.35 -3.64 19.15
C LEU A 31 5.94 -5.01 18.75
N PRO A 32 5.10 -6.06 18.69
CA PRO A 32 5.52 -7.35 18.15
C PRO A 32 5.95 -7.22 16.68
N ASN A 33 6.72 -8.20 16.21
CA ASN A 33 7.14 -8.26 14.80
C ASN A 33 5.95 -8.52 13.89
N LYS A 34 6.06 -8.05 12.64
CA LYS A 34 4.98 -8.13 11.67
C LYS A 34 4.53 -9.57 11.41
N ILE A 35 3.23 -9.72 11.21
CA ILE A 35 2.56 -10.92 10.75
C ILE A 35 2.54 -10.88 9.23
N ILE A 36 3.19 -11.85 8.58
CA ILE A 36 3.21 -11.96 7.12
C ILE A 36 1.96 -12.73 6.67
N PRO A 37 1.04 -12.12 5.90
CA PRO A 37 -0.12 -12.82 5.37
C PRO A 37 0.27 -13.76 4.23
N LYS A 38 -0.59 -14.75 3.97
CA LYS A 38 -0.52 -15.61 2.78
C LYS A 38 -1.53 -15.14 1.74
N TYR A 39 -1.17 -15.28 0.47
CA TYR A 39 -2.05 -14.99 -0.66
C TYR A 39 -2.30 -16.26 -1.45
N LEU A 40 -3.56 -16.64 -1.60
CA LEU A 40 -3.95 -17.86 -2.32
C LEU A 40 -4.58 -17.50 -3.66
N GLU A 41 -4.20 -18.20 -4.71
CA GLU A 41 -4.87 -18.11 -6.01
C GLU A 41 -6.34 -18.53 -5.87
N THR A 42 -7.20 -17.92 -6.69
CA THR A 42 -8.61 -18.31 -6.78
C THR A 42 -8.85 -19.00 -8.11
N PRO A 43 -9.85 -19.91 -8.22
CA PRO A 43 -10.08 -20.67 -9.46
C PRO A 43 -10.37 -19.83 -10.70
N ARG A 44 -10.80 -18.56 -10.52
CA ARG A 44 -11.06 -17.61 -11.61
C ARG A 44 -9.85 -16.72 -11.95
N ASN A 45 -8.70 -16.92 -11.30
CA ASN A 45 -7.38 -16.32 -11.58
C ASN A 45 -7.21 -14.79 -11.60
N ASP A 46 -8.26 -13.99 -11.40
CA ASP A 46 -8.10 -12.52 -11.52
C ASP A 46 -7.58 -11.86 -10.23
N LEU A 47 -7.97 -12.37 -9.05
CA LEU A 47 -7.61 -11.79 -7.75
C LEU A 47 -7.19 -12.88 -6.76
N LEU A 48 -6.22 -12.53 -5.89
CA LEU A 48 -5.76 -13.40 -4.82
C LEU A 48 -6.69 -13.29 -3.60
N SER A 49 -6.67 -14.31 -2.74
CA SER A 49 -7.38 -14.32 -1.46
C SER A 49 -6.41 -14.10 -0.32
N LEU A 50 -6.67 -13.11 0.52
CA LEU A 50 -5.88 -12.82 1.72
C LEU A 50 -6.16 -13.85 2.82
N LEU A 51 -5.11 -14.40 3.42
CA LEU A 51 -5.18 -15.30 4.56
C LEU A 51 -4.24 -14.83 5.67
N TRP A 52 -4.80 -14.51 6.83
CA TRP A 52 -4.02 -14.20 8.02
C TRP A 52 -3.68 -15.47 8.82
N PRO A 53 -2.41 -15.75 9.13
CA PRO A 53 -2.07 -16.86 10.03
C PRO A 53 -2.55 -16.60 11.47
N SER A 54 -2.55 -15.33 11.88
CA SER A 54 -3.07 -14.84 13.15
C SER A 54 -3.71 -13.46 12.93
N PRO A 55 -4.65 -13.02 13.78
CA PRO A 55 -5.27 -11.71 13.63
C PRO A 55 -4.22 -10.58 13.55
N PRO A 56 -4.31 -9.66 12.58
CA PRO A 56 -3.37 -8.56 12.47
C PRO A 56 -3.52 -7.62 13.67
N GLN A 57 -2.39 -7.14 14.20
CA GLN A 57 -2.34 -6.33 15.42
C GLN A 57 -1.85 -4.92 15.13
N ASN A 58 -0.85 -4.77 14.26
CA ASN A 58 -0.16 -3.51 14.05
C ASN A 58 -0.65 -2.83 12.76
N ILE A 59 -1.42 -1.76 12.90
CA ILE A 59 -2.09 -1.11 11.77
C ILE A 59 -1.55 0.29 11.58
N LEU A 60 -0.89 0.52 10.45
CA LEU A 60 -0.44 1.83 10.03
C LEU A 60 -1.56 2.57 9.32
N ILE A 61 -1.87 3.79 9.76
CA ILE A 61 -2.86 4.63 9.11
C ILE A 61 -2.16 5.85 8.49
N VAL A 62 -2.31 5.97 7.18
CA VAL A 62 -1.75 7.06 6.38
C VAL A 62 -2.90 7.94 5.89
N LYS A 63 -2.83 9.25 6.15
CA LYS A 63 -3.84 10.21 5.69
C LYS A 63 -3.25 11.23 4.71
N LYS A 64 -4.12 11.81 3.89
CA LYS A 64 -3.78 13.02 3.12
C LYS A 64 -3.70 14.24 4.05
N ASP A 65 -2.66 15.04 3.86
CA ASP A 65 -2.41 16.28 4.61
C ASP A 65 -3.38 17.41 4.24
N GLY A 66 -3.61 18.32 5.20
CA GLY A 66 -4.25 19.62 4.95
C GLY A 66 -5.76 19.60 4.74
N ALA A 67 -6.46 18.50 5.03
CA ALA A 67 -7.90 18.38 4.87
C ALA A 67 -8.60 17.99 6.19
N SER A 68 -9.33 18.93 6.79
CA SER A 68 -10.02 18.74 8.08
C SER A 68 -10.98 17.55 8.07
N LYS A 69 -11.79 17.41 7.02
CA LYS A 69 -12.71 16.27 6.85
C LYS A 69 -12.01 14.90 6.89
N ILE A 70 -10.76 14.83 6.42
CA ILE A 70 -9.98 13.59 6.45
C ILE A 70 -9.53 13.28 7.88
N THR A 71 -9.13 14.30 8.64
CA THR A 71 -8.81 14.14 10.07
C THR A 71 -10.04 13.71 10.86
N ASP A 72 -11.24 14.26 10.61
CA ASP A 72 -12.48 13.83 11.28
C ASP A 72 -12.80 12.35 11.03
N ASN A 73 -12.71 11.94 9.77
CA ASN A 73 -12.92 10.54 9.37
C ASN A 73 -11.84 9.61 9.92
N LEU A 74 -10.58 10.06 10.01
CA LEU A 74 -9.52 9.32 10.69
C LEU A 74 -9.88 9.06 12.15
N VAL A 75 -10.36 10.08 12.86
CA VAL A 75 -10.76 9.94 14.26
C VAL A 75 -11.94 8.98 14.40
N GLU A 76 -12.95 9.08 13.54
CA GLU A 76 -14.08 8.13 13.51
C GLU A 76 -13.59 6.69 13.30
N TYR A 77 -12.73 6.48 12.31
CA TYR A 77 -12.21 5.18 11.95
C TYR A 77 -11.38 4.54 13.07
N VAL A 78 -10.47 5.31 13.66
CA VAL A 78 -9.59 4.87 14.74
C VAL A 78 -10.39 4.52 16.01
N LYS A 79 -11.38 5.35 16.36
CA LYS A 79 -12.32 5.05 17.46
C LYS A 79 -13.14 3.80 17.18
N HIS A 80 -13.59 3.59 15.94
CA HIS A 80 -14.30 2.38 15.54
C HIS A 80 -13.44 1.13 15.73
N ILE A 81 -12.19 1.14 15.26
CA ILE A 81 -11.26 0.01 15.40
C ILE A 81 -11.02 -0.29 16.87
N HIS A 82 -10.61 0.70 17.66
CA HIS A 82 -10.30 0.53 19.08
C HIS A 82 -11.50 0.02 19.89
N ALA A 83 -12.73 0.42 19.54
CA ALA A 83 -13.93 -0.01 20.26
C ALA A 83 -14.39 -1.44 19.90
N ASN A 84 -14.08 -1.95 18.71
CA ASN A 84 -14.67 -3.19 18.18
C ASN A 84 -13.70 -4.36 18.06
N TYR A 85 -12.40 -4.10 18.20
CA TYR A 85 -11.33 -5.05 18.01
C TYR A 85 -10.31 -4.91 19.14
N ASN A 86 -10.00 -6.01 19.81
CA ASN A 86 -9.08 -6.02 20.93
C ASN A 86 -7.64 -6.22 20.41
N ASN A 87 -6.65 -5.70 21.15
CA ASN A 87 -5.22 -5.90 20.89
C ASN A 87 -4.75 -5.36 19.53
N ILE A 88 -5.34 -4.27 19.06
CA ILE A 88 -4.85 -3.54 17.89
C ILE A 88 -4.03 -2.34 18.34
N SER A 89 -2.83 -2.24 17.80
CA SER A 89 -1.91 -1.11 17.95
C SER A 89 -2.03 -0.20 16.73
N ILE A 90 -2.42 1.05 16.97
CA ILE A 90 -2.57 2.05 15.91
C ILE A 90 -1.27 2.82 15.75
N ILE A 91 -0.72 2.78 14.54
CA ILE A 91 0.54 3.42 14.16
C ILE A 91 0.26 4.60 13.23
N PHE A 92 0.95 5.72 13.46
CA PHE A 92 0.95 6.88 12.58
C PHE A 92 2.38 7.32 12.24
N GLU A 93 2.52 8.09 11.17
CA GLU A 93 3.74 8.88 10.92
C GLU A 93 3.89 9.97 11.99
N ALA A 94 5.12 10.35 12.32
CA ALA A 94 5.43 11.28 13.40
C ALA A 94 4.65 12.61 13.33
N LYS A 95 4.52 13.17 12.12
CA LYS A 95 3.75 14.40 11.89
C LYS A 95 2.25 14.22 12.22
N VAL A 96 1.66 13.11 11.81
CA VAL A 96 0.23 12.81 12.04
C VAL A 96 -0.03 12.46 13.51
N ALA A 97 0.90 11.74 14.15
CA ALA A 97 0.84 11.46 15.58
C ALA A 97 0.84 12.75 16.40
N ALA A 98 1.73 13.70 16.07
CA ALA A 98 1.80 15.00 16.73
C ALA A 98 0.49 15.82 16.59
N GLU A 99 -0.19 15.73 15.45
CA GLU A 99 -1.47 16.41 15.21
C GLU A 99 -2.66 15.77 15.96
N THR A 100 -2.67 14.43 16.07
CA THR A 100 -3.89 13.68 16.44
C THR A 100 -3.86 13.03 17.82
N HIS A 101 -2.70 12.98 18.51
CA HIS A 101 -2.59 12.28 19.79
C HIS A 101 -3.55 12.78 20.86
N GLU A 102 -3.88 14.08 20.87
CA GLU A 102 -4.78 14.67 21.86
C GLU A 102 -6.24 14.23 21.69
N LEU A 103 -6.60 13.74 20.49
CA LEU A 103 -7.94 13.33 20.12
C LEU A 103 -8.29 11.91 20.59
N PHE A 104 -7.30 11.16 21.08
CA PHE A 104 -7.44 9.78 21.54
C PHE A 104 -7.22 9.66 23.05
N THR A 105 -7.96 8.74 23.68
CA THR A 105 -7.87 8.45 25.12
C THR A 105 -7.01 7.23 25.44
N PHE A 106 -6.34 6.70 24.42
CA PHE A 106 -5.55 5.48 24.43
C PHE A 106 -4.22 5.72 23.71
N PRO A 107 -3.18 4.90 23.98
CA PRO A 107 -1.86 5.12 23.41
C PRO A 107 -1.85 4.91 21.89
N ILE A 108 -1.08 5.75 21.20
CA ILE A 108 -0.78 5.62 19.77
C ILE A 108 0.71 5.39 19.56
N TYR A 109 1.08 4.80 18.43
CA TYR A 109 2.48 4.45 18.14
C TYR A 109 3.05 5.27 17.00
N THR A 110 4.31 5.67 17.12
CA THR A 110 5.05 6.38 16.06
C THR A 110 6.52 5.95 16.04
N THR A 111 7.24 6.33 14.99
CA THR A 111 8.68 6.16 14.86
C THR A 111 9.27 7.30 14.03
N GLU A 112 10.49 7.69 14.36
CA GLU A 112 11.29 8.58 13.51
C GLU A 112 11.98 7.80 12.37
N SER A 113 12.25 6.51 12.59
CA SER A 113 12.91 5.63 11.62
C SER A 113 11.87 4.86 10.81
N ILE A 114 11.67 5.27 9.55
CA ILE A 114 10.69 4.68 8.61
C ILE A 114 10.95 3.18 8.36
N ASN A 115 12.23 2.76 8.38
CA ASN A 115 12.63 1.36 8.20
C ASN A 115 11.98 0.40 9.23
N LEU A 116 11.61 0.91 10.41
CA LEU A 116 10.92 0.09 11.41
C LEU A 116 9.50 -0.30 10.98
N PHE A 117 8.83 0.50 10.14
CA PHE A 117 7.52 0.13 9.61
C PHE A 117 7.57 -1.19 8.84
N ALA A 118 8.64 -1.40 8.04
CA ALA A 118 8.81 -2.62 7.26
C ALA A 118 8.92 -3.90 8.10
N THR A 119 9.24 -3.80 9.40
CA THR A 119 9.38 -4.96 10.31
C THR A 119 8.23 -5.12 11.29
N LYS A 120 7.40 -4.09 11.47
CA LYS A 120 6.36 -4.05 12.52
C LYS A 120 4.93 -3.98 11.98
N VAL A 121 4.69 -3.39 10.81
CA VAL A 121 3.34 -3.15 10.30
C VAL A 121 2.76 -4.41 9.65
N ASP A 122 1.54 -4.79 10.07
CA ASP A 122 0.79 -5.92 9.52
C ASP A 122 -0.14 -5.48 8.38
N LEU A 123 -0.81 -4.34 8.55
CA LEU A 123 -1.81 -3.81 7.62
C LEU A 123 -1.63 -2.30 7.49
N VAL A 124 -1.77 -1.77 6.27
CA VAL A 124 -1.80 -0.33 6.02
C VAL A 124 -3.22 0.08 5.65
N THR A 125 -3.74 1.13 6.28
CA THR A 125 -4.96 1.80 5.84
C THR A 125 -4.63 3.18 5.28
N THR A 126 -5.15 3.52 4.11
CA THR A 126 -5.01 4.87 3.54
C THR A 126 -6.35 5.62 3.53
N LEU A 127 -6.30 6.90 3.90
CA LEU A 127 -7.44 7.82 3.91
C LEU A 127 -7.12 9.02 3.00
N GLY A 128 -7.59 8.98 1.75
CA GLY A 128 -7.24 10.01 0.78
C GLY A 128 -7.49 9.59 -0.67
N GLY A 129 -6.53 9.85 -1.55
CA GLY A 129 -6.59 9.49 -2.96
C GLY A 129 -5.34 8.73 -3.40
N ASP A 130 -5.11 8.66 -4.71
CA ASP A 130 -4.00 7.89 -5.29
C ASP A 130 -2.63 8.30 -4.73
N GLY A 131 -2.39 9.61 -4.54
CA GLY A 131 -1.14 10.10 -3.94
C GLY A 131 -0.91 9.61 -2.50
N THR A 132 -1.97 9.34 -1.74
CA THR A 132 -1.87 8.76 -0.39
C THR A 132 -1.46 7.28 -0.44
N ILE A 133 -1.92 6.56 -1.46
CA ILE A 133 -1.54 5.15 -1.71
C ILE A 133 -0.09 5.07 -2.17
N LEU A 134 0.35 5.97 -3.06
CA LEU A 134 1.75 6.05 -3.47
C LEU A 134 2.67 6.42 -2.30
N HIS A 135 2.26 7.39 -1.47
CA HIS A 135 3.00 7.73 -0.25
C HIS A 135 3.12 6.52 0.67
N ALA A 136 2.01 5.81 0.93
CA ALA A 136 2.00 4.59 1.74
C ALA A 136 2.91 3.50 1.17
N SER A 137 2.89 3.26 -0.15
CA SER A 137 3.80 2.32 -0.83
C SER A 137 5.26 2.74 -0.69
N SER A 138 5.54 4.05 -0.74
CA SER A 138 6.89 4.60 -0.64
C SER A 138 7.53 4.38 0.75
N LEU A 139 6.73 4.22 1.81
CA LEU A 139 7.22 3.84 3.15
C LEU A 139 7.81 2.41 3.19
N PHE A 140 7.51 1.59 2.18
CA PHE A 140 7.94 0.19 2.05
C PHE A 140 8.75 -0.03 0.75
N ASN A 141 9.41 1.01 0.25
CA ASN A 141 10.10 1.00 -1.05
C ASN A 141 11.38 0.14 -1.09
N THR A 142 12.00 -0.15 0.05
CA THR A 142 13.19 -1.00 0.16
C THR A 142 12.86 -2.46 0.49
N THR A 143 11.65 -2.75 0.99
CA THR A 143 11.27 -4.11 1.38
C THR A 143 10.61 -4.88 0.24
N SER A 144 10.89 -6.18 0.18
CA SER A 144 10.23 -7.12 -0.72
C SER A 144 8.78 -7.41 -0.33
N HIS A 145 8.43 -7.25 0.95
CA HIS A 145 7.12 -7.59 1.50
C HIS A 145 6.39 -6.33 1.98
N VAL A 146 5.56 -5.79 1.10
CA VAL A 146 4.64 -4.69 1.43
C VAL A 146 3.42 -5.27 2.15
N PRO A 147 3.00 -4.72 3.31
CA PRO A 147 1.76 -5.14 3.95
C PRO A 147 0.53 -4.86 3.07
N PRO A 148 -0.58 -5.61 3.21
CA PRO A 148 -1.82 -5.29 2.50
C PRO A 148 -2.24 -3.84 2.72
N ILE A 149 -2.63 -3.17 1.63
CA ILE A 149 -3.09 -1.78 1.66
C ILE A 149 -4.62 -1.77 1.48
N LEU A 150 -5.32 -1.36 2.54
CA LEU A 150 -6.75 -1.06 2.52
C LEU A 150 -6.94 0.44 2.27
N SER A 151 -7.48 0.81 1.12
CA SER A 151 -7.53 2.21 0.69
C SER A 151 -8.95 2.74 0.63
N PHE A 152 -9.20 3.85 1.33
CA PHE A 152 -10.47 4.57 1.28
C PHE A 152 -10.34 5.84 0.45
N SER A 153 -11.10 5.91 -0.63
CA SER A 153 -11.20 7.10 -1.48
C SER A 153 -11.99 8.19 -0.77
N MET A 154 -11.37 9.37 -0.68
CA MET A 154 -11.91 10.55 -0.02
C MET A 154 -11.68 11.80 -0.87
N GLY A 155 -12.76 12.43 -1.33
CA GLY A 155 -12.70 13.60 -2.20
C GLY A 155 -12.86 13.23 -3.67
N THR A 156 -12.01 13.79 -4.55
CA THR A 156 -11.99 13.46 -5.98
C THR A 156 -11.70 11.97 -6.16
N LEU A 157 -12.55 11.29 -6.92
CA LEU A 157 -12.47 9.86 -7.16
C LEU A 157 -11.14 9.54 -7.89
N GLY A 158 -10.33 8.65 -7.33
CA GLY A 158 -9.02 8.23 -7.85
C GLY A 158 -9.07 6.81 -8.43
N PHE A 159 -8.06 6.43 -9.22
CA PHE A 159 -8.04 5.16 -9.97
C PHE A 159 -7.58 3.96 -9.12
N LEU A 160 -6.92 4.19 -7.98
CA LEU A 160 -6.38 3.14 -7.11
C LEU A 160 -7.23 2.86 -5.86
N GLY A 161 -8.05 3.83 -5.44
CA GLY A 161 -8.87 3.75 -4.22
C GLY A 161 -10.23 3.11 -4.45
N GLU A 162 -10.39 1.84 -4.06
CA GLU A 162 -11.58 1.03 -4.33
C GLU A 162 -12.75 1.27 -3.35
N TRP A 163 -12.47 1.55 -2.08
CA TRP A 163 -13.50 1.63 -1.04
C TRP A 163 -13.92 3.07 -0.76
N LYS A 164 -15.23 3.30 -0.65
CA LYS A 164 -15.73 4.57 -0.11
C LYS A 164 -15.59 4.57 1.41
N PHE A 165 -15.28 5.72 2.01
CA PHE A 165 -15.12 5.80 3.46
C PHE A 165 -16.37 5.37 4.25
N ASP A 166 -17.58 5.58 3.71
CA ASP A 166 -18.83 5.14 4.36
C ASP A 166 -18.88 3.62 4.61
N GLU A 167 -18.09 2.84 3.85
CA GLU A 167 -18.00 1.40 3.98
C GLU A 167 -16.88 0.94 4.93
N HIS A 168 -16.19 1.85 5.64
CA HIS A 168 -15.00 1.54 6.43
C HIS A 168 -15.18 0.40 7.44
N LYS A 169 -16.34 0.36 8.13
CA LYS A 169 -16.67 -0.70 9.10
C LYS A 169 -16.75 -2.07 8.44
N ARG A 170 -17.34 -2.12 7.24
CA ARG A 170 -17.47 -3.34 6.45
C ARG A 170 -16.12 -3.76 5.91
N ALA A 171 -15.42 -2.85 5.24
CA ALA A 171 -14.14 -3.12 4.59
C ALA A 171 -13.09 -3.61 5.59
N PHE A 172 -12.94 -2.91 6.71
CA PHE A 172 -12.00 -3.31 7.76
C PHE A 172 -12.33 -4.68 8.34
N ARG A 173 -13.62 -4.97 8.60
CA ARG A 173 -14.05 -6.29 9.08
C ARG A 173 -13.72 -7.40 8.08
N GLU A 174 -13.96 -7.18 6.79
CA GLU A 174 -13.64 -8.15 5.74
C GLU A 174 -12.14 -8.45 5.71
N VAL A 175 -11.30 -7.42 5.71
CA VAL A 175 -9.83 -7.57 5.73
C VAL A 175 -9.34 -8.23 7.01
N TYR A 176 -9.77 -7.73 8.17
CA TYR A 176 -9.31 -8.23 9.47
C TYR A 176 -9.67 -9.70 9.65
N MET A 177 -10.88 -10.12 9.27
CA MET A 177 -11.34 -11.50 9.45
C MET A 177 -10.95 -12.42 8.27
N SER A 178 -10.18 -11.92 7.30
CA SER A 178 -9.88 -12.66 6.07
C SER A 178 -9.08 -13.93 6.37
N GLY A 179 -9.64 -15.08 5.99
CA GLY A 179 -9.00 -16.37 6.24
C GLY A 179 -9.13 -16.91 7.66
N ALA A 180 -9.87 -16.23 8.55
CA ALA A 180 -10.18 -16.76 9.87
C ALA A 180 -11.01 -18.04 9.72
N ALA A 181 -10.49 -19.19 10.16
CA ALA A 181 -11.22 -20.45 10.14
C ALA A 181 -12.59 -20.29 10.82
N ALA A 182 -13.66 -20.73 10.16
CA ALA A 182 -15.00 -20.77 10.74
C ALA A 182 -15.00 -21.68 11.95
N GLY A 183 -14.96 -21.07 13.13
CA GLY A 183 -15.43 -21.67 14.37
C GLY A 183 -14.56 -22.78 14.94
N SER A 184 -14.35 -22.70 16.25
CA SER A 184 -14.17 -23.89 17.06
C SER A 184 -15.31 -24.89 16.77
N PRO A 185 -15.10 -26.23 16.85
CA PRO A 185 -16.10 -27.26 16.49
C PRO A 185 -17.40 -27.30 17.34
N LEU A 186 -17.69 -26.27 18.13
CA LEU A 186 -18.74 -26.29 19.16
C LEU A 186 -20.12 -25.81 18.68
N LEU A 187 -20.31 -25.56 17.38
CA LEU A 187 -21.60 -25.12 16.81
C LEU A 187 -22.02 -25.90 15.55
N GLN A 188 -21.54 -27.13 15.36
CA GLN A 188 -22.26 -28.11 14.55
C GLN A 188 -23.09 -28.99 15.50
N GLY A 189 -24.37 -29.10 15.16
CA GLY A 189 -25.40 -29.68 16.01
C GLY A 189 -25.07 -31.06 16.55
N GLN A 190 -25.63 -31.32 17.72
CA GLN A 190 -25.71 -32.65 18.31
C GLN A 190 -26.34 -33.63 17.30
N SER A 191 -25.54 -34.60 16.85
CA SER A 191 -26.01 -35.94 16.52
C SER A 191 -24.87 -36.92 16.75
N HIS A 192 -25.13 -37.88 17.64
CA HIS A 192 -24.24 -38.91 18.19
C HIS A 192 -23.24 -39.57 17.21
N ALA A 193 -21.98 -39.75 17.64
CA ALA A 193 -21.32 -41.04 17.89
C ALA A 193 -19.87 -40.84 18.37
N GLN A 194 -19.41 -41.74 19.25
CA GLN A 194 -18.09 -41.77 19.89
C GLN A 194 -16.93 -41.87 18.89
N ILE A 195 -15.74 -41.34 19.23
CA ILE A 195 -14.43 -42.03 19.25
C ILE A 195 -13.31 -41.09 19.78
N GLN A 196 -12.57 -41.61 20.76
CA GLN A 196 -11.20 -41.38 21.26
C GLN A 196 -10.42 -40.08 20.95
N ALA A 197 -9.87 -39.48 22.03
CA ALA A 197 -8.72 -38.57 22.05
C ALA A 197 -7.40 -39.36 21.77
N PRO A 198 -6.22 -38.73 21.55
CA PRO A 198 -5.83 -37.31 21.72
C PRO A 198 -5.10 -36.71 20.51
N ASP A 199 -5.10 -35.38 20.35
CA ASP A 199 -3.94 -34.64 19.81
C ASP A 199 -4.12 -33.13 19.95
N GLU A 200 -2.99 -32.45 20.08
CA GLU A 200 -2.79 -31.07 20.50
C GLU A 200 -3.80 -30.07 19.90
N LYS A 201 -4.57 -29.42 20.79
CA LYS A 201 -5.35 -28.22 20.44
C LYS A 201 -4.40 -27.14 19.97
N ILE A 202 -4.24 -26.98 18.65
CA ILE A 202 -3.75 -25.74 18.05
C ILE A 202 -4.81 -24.68 18.37
N MET A 203 -4.62 -24.01 19.50
CA MET A 203 -5.45 -22.92 19.96
C MET A 203 -5.18 -21.73 19.03
N THR A 204 -5.87 -21.66 17.90
CA THR A 204 -5.67 -20.57 16.93
C THR A 204 -5.92 -19.23 17.64
N GLY A 205 -5.08 -18.22 17.37
CA GLY A 205 -5.17 -16.88 17.98
C GLY A 205 -6.52 -16.17 17.77
N TRP A 206 -7.40 -16.75 16.95
CA TRP A 206 -8.79 -16.35 16.72
C TRP A 206 -9.74 -16.68 17.86
N SER A 207 -9.34 -17.53 18.82
CA SER A 207 -10.18 -17.95 19.96
C SER A 207 -10.65 -16.79 20.86
N GLY A 208 -9.90 -15.68 20.90
CA GLY A 208 -10.29 -14.44 21.61
C GLY A 208 -11.23 -13.52 20.82
N VAL A 209 -11.47 -13.78 19.53
CA VAL A 209 -12.26 -12.93 18.63
C VAL A 209 -13.66 -13.55 18.45
N ARG A 210 -14.56 -13.31 19.42
CA ARG A 210 -15.91 -13.89 19.41
C ARG A 210 -16.74 -13.49 18.18
N GLY A 211 -17.36 -14.49 17.54
CA GLY A 211 -18.58 -14.33 16.73
C GLY A 211 -18.45 -13.67 15.35
N LYS A 212 -17.26 -13.66 14.74
CA LYS A 212 -17.05 -12.93 13.47
C LYS A 212 -16.24 -13.70 12.41
N SER A 213 -16.12 -15.02 12.51
CA SER A 213 -15.55 -15.77 11.37
C SER A 213 -16.55 -15.80 10.22
N MET A 214 -16.08 -15.40 9.05
CA MET A 214 -16.87 -15.33 7.82
C MET A 214 -16.78 -16.62 6.98
N GLY A 215 -16.10 -17.65 7.50
CA GLY A 215 -15.84 -18.89 6.79
C GLY A 215 -14.77 -18.77 5.70
N PRO A 216 -14.27 -19.91 5.18
CA PRO A 216 -13.18 -19.94 4.20
C PRO A 216 -13.57 -19.32 2.84
N THR A 217 -14.86 -19.11 2.58
CA THR A 217 -15.39 -18.61 1.30
C THR A 217 -15.48 -17.09 1.21
N ARG A 218 -15.21 -16.36 2.30
CA ARG A 218 -15.34 -14.90 2.37
C ARG A 218 -14.01 -14.22 2.71
N SER A 219 -12.96 -14.59 1.97
CA SER A 219 -11.67 -13.91 2.00
C SER A 219 -11.74 -12.55 1.26
N SER A 220 -10.99 -11.58 1.77
CA SER A 220 -10.74 -10.34 1.05
C SER A 220 -9.95 -10.61 -0.21
N LYS A 221 -10.37 -9.98 -1.31
CA LYS A 221 -9.72 -10.08 -2.60
C LYS A 221 -8.56 -9.10 -2.68
N ILE A 222 -7.44 -9.55 -3.21
CA ILE A 222 -6.20 -8.78 -3.33
C ILE A 222 -5.80 -8.71 -4.79
N LEU A 223 -5.61 -7.49 -5.27
CA LEU A 223 -4.90 -7.22 -6.51
C LEU A 223 -3.44 -6.93 -6.16
N LEU A 224 -2.54 -7.82 -6.59
CA LEU A 224 -1.11 -7.62 -6.40
C LEU A 224 -0.56 -6.78 -7.55
N ARG A 225 -0.24 -5.52 -7.27
CA ARG A 225 0.24 -4.57 -8.28
C ARG A 225 1.75 -4.66 -8.42
N ASN A 226 2.24 -4.63 -9.66
CA ASN A 226 3.67 -4.66 -9.97
C ASN A 226 4.39 -3.42 -9.40
N ARG A 227 5.67 -3.59 -9.07
CA ARG A 227 6.60 -2.49 -8.77
C ARG A 227 7.78 -2.55 -9.74
N VAL A 228 8.39 -1.39 -9.99
CA VAL A 228 9.70 -1.32 -10.65
C VAL A 228 10.76 -0.97 -9.62
N GLN A 229 11.89 -1.65 -9.70
CA GLN A 229 13.06 -1.42 -8.87
C GLN A 229 14.04 -0.53 -9.63
N VAL A 230 14.62 0.43 -8.93
CA VAL A 230 15.33 1.57 -9.51
C VAL A 230 16.67 1.73 -8.82
N GLY A 231 17.74 1.60 -9.60
CA GLY A 231 19.11 1.83 -9.15
C GLY A 231 19.75 2.97 -9.92
N VAL A 232 20.54 3.79 -9.22
CA VAL A 232 21.34 4.85 -9.83
C VAL A 232 22.81 4.49 -9.70
N PHE A 233 23.53 4.62 -10.81
CA PHE A 233 24.92 4.21 -10.95
C PHE A 233 25.74 5.36 -11.55
N ASP A 234 27.00 5.48 -11.13
CA ASP A 234 27.98 6.42 -11.70
C ASP A 234 28.55 5.90 -13.03
N GLU A 235 29.47 6.67 -13.64
CA GLU A 235 30.10 6.30 -14.92
C GLU A 235 30.91 4.99 -14.81
N GLU A 236 31.47 4.73 -13.62
CA GLU A 236 32.24 3.54 -13.30
C GLU A 236 31.34 2.31 -13.00
N GLY A 237 30.02 2.49 -12.94
CA GLY A 237 29.05 1.45 -12.66
C GLY A 237 28.88 1.12 -11.18
N ASN A 238 29.41 1.94 -10.27
CA ASN A 238 29.14 1.85 -8.84
C ASN A 238 27.82 2.54 -8.49
N ARG A 239 27.14 2.01 -7.48
CA ARG A 239 25.86 2.53 -7.02
C ARG A 239 26.03 3.83 -6.24
N VAL A 240 25.21 4.84 -6.56
CA VAL A 240 25.29 6.19 -6.00
C VAL A 240 24.29 6.39 -4.86
N MET A 241 24.78 6.96 -3.76
CA MET A 241 24.03 7.23 -2.53
C MET A 241 23.60 8.70 -2.49
N ARG A 242 22.52 9.08 -3.18
CA ARG A 242 21.96 10.44 -3.09
C ARG A 242 20.44 10.42 -3.06
N PHE A 243 19.89 9.71 -2.08
CA PHE A 243 18.48 9.85 -1.71
C PHE A 243 18.38 10.86 -0.57
N ASP A 244 17.61 11.94 -0.77
CA ASP A 244 17.31 12.91 0.29
C ASP A 244 16.60 12.15 1.44
N GLN A 245 17.28 12.07 2.59
CA GLN A 245 16.88 11.46 3.87
C GLN A 245 17.17 9.95 4.08
N ALA A 246 18.04 9.70 5.08
CA ALA A 246 18.03 8.58 6.04
C ALA A 246 17.85 7.13 5.55
N ILE A 247 18.09 6.82 4.28
CA ILE A 247 18.24 5.44 3.81
C ILE A 247 19.73 5.11 3.79
N GLY A 248 20.23 4.71 4.94
CA GLY A 248 21.50 4.01 5.03
C GLY A 248 21.33 2.62 4.42
N GLU A 249 21.60 2.50 3.13
CA GLU A 249 22.27 1.37 2.45
C GLU A 249 22.16 1.52 0.93
N LYS A 250 23.07 0.85 0.21
CA LYS A 250 23.18 0.77 -1.25
C LYS A 250 22.00 -0.01 -1.87
N GLU A 251 20.77 0.35 -1.52
CA GLU A 251 19.58 -0.36 -1.95
C GLU A 251 18.91 0.31 -3.16
N ASP A 252 18.20 -0.50 -3.93
CA ASP A 252 17.32 0.03 -4.97
C ASP A 252 16.02 0.55 -4.36
N ILE A 253 15.44 1.57 -4.99
CA ILE A 253 14.13 2.08 -4.60
C ILE A 253 13.06 1.44 -5.48
N CYS A 254 11.97 0.97 -4.87
CA CYS A 254 10.80 0.55 -5.63
C CYS A 254 9.85 1.72 -5.92
N ALA A 255 9.31 1.75 -7.12
CA ALA A 255 8.20 2.60 -7.56
C ALA A 255 6.96 1.73 -7.83
N MET A 256 5.78 2.22 -7.44
CA MET A 256 4.51 1.58 -7.75
C MET A 256 3.95 2.03 -9.10
N ASN A 257 4.15 3.30 -9.45
CA ASN A 257 3.64 3.91 -10.67
C ASN A 257 4.75 4.04 -11.72
N GLU A 258 5.71 4.94 -11.50
CA GLU A 258 6.72 5.24 -12.52
C GLU A 258 8.01 5.85 -11.98
N VAL A 259 9.04 5.76 -12.82
CA VAL A 259 10.26 6.55 -12.76
C VAL A 259 10.31 7.50 -13.92
N VAL A 260 10.68 8.74 -13.63
CA VAL A 260 10.71 9.82 -14.61
C VAL A 260 12.06 10.52 -14.55
N ILE A 261 12.68 10.65 -15.73
CA ILE A 261 13.76 11.58 -15.97
C ILE A 261 13.17 12.73 -16.76
N HIS A 262 13.28 13.95 -16.26
CA HIS A 262 12.73 15.14 -16.92
C HIS A 262 13.73 16.29 -16.86
N ARG A 263 13.74 17.14 -17.89
CA ARG A 263 14.59 18.34 -17.96
C ARG A 263 14.32 19.36 -16.85
N GLY A 264 13.19 19.26 -16.18
CA GLY A 264 12.80 20.14 -15.08
C GLY A 264 12.63 21.59 -15.55
N LYS A 265 13.36 22.52 -14.92
CA LYS A 265 13.34 23.94 -15.25
C LYS A 265 14.25 24.30 -16.44
N GLU A 266 15.00 23.33 -16.97
CA GLU A 266 15.99 23.59 -18.01
C GLU A 266 15.34 23.85 -19.37
N ALA A 267 15.86 24.83 -20.10
CA ALA A 267 15.37 25.18 -21.44
C ALA A 267 15.82 24.19 -22.52
N HIS A 268 16.88 23.42 -22.27
CA HIS A 268 17.42 22.45 -23.23
C HIS A 268 16.79 21.07 -23.02
N LEU A 269 16.57 20.36 -24.13
CA LEU A 269 16.11 18.98 -24.13
C LEU A 269 17.20 18.07 -23.56
N VAL A 270 16.75 17.00 -22.88
CA VAL A 270 17.63 15.97 -22.38
C VAL A 270 17.94 14.98 -23.48
N ILE A 271 19.18 14.49 -23.51
CA ILE A 271 19.65 13.46 -24.42
C ILE A 271 19.96 12.21 -23.60
N ILE A 272 19.11 11.19 -23.73
CA ILE A 272 19.19 9.96 -22.92
C ILE A 272 19.45 8.79 -23.86
N GLU A 273 20.55 8.07 -23.66
CA GLU A 273 20.80 6.81 -24.34
C GLU A 273 20.00 5.70 -23.63
N VAL A 274 19.16 5.01 -24.40
CA VAL A 274 18.26 3.98 -23.89
C VAL A 274 18.78 2.61 -24.30
N PHE A 275 18.94 1.73 -23.33
CA PHE A 275 19.30 0.33 -23.54
C PHE A 275 18.20 -0.58 -23.02
N VAL A 276 17.87 -1.61 -23.78
CA VAL A 276 16.84 -2.60 -23.44
C VAL A 276 17.46 -3.99 -23.54
N GLY A 277 17.42 -4.76 -22.45
CA GLY A 277 18.07 -6.08 -22.41
C GLY A 277 19.59 -6.00 -22.67
N GLY A 278 20.23 -4.90 -22.26
CA GLY A 278 21.66 -4.63 -22.49
C GLY A 278 22.02 -4.19 -23.92
N ARG A 279 21.05 -4.09 -24.85
CA ARG A 279 21.29 -3.64 -26.22
C ARG A 279 20.91 -2.18 -26.37
N PHE A 280 21.74 -1.41 -27.08
CA PHE A 280 21.40 -0.02 -27.43
C PHE A 280 20.14 0.00 -28.29
N LEU A 281 19.12 0.74 -27.84
CA LEU A 281 17.87 0.91 -28.57
C LEU A 281 17.89 2.23 -29.36
N THR A 282 18.07 3.35 -28.66
CA THR A 282 18.02 4.69 -29.29
C THR A 282 18.61 5.78 -28.39
N GLU A 283 18.83 6.96 -28.97
CA GLU A 283 19.13 8.20 -28.26
C GLU A 283 17.86 9.07 -28.20
N ALA A 284 17.25 9.14 -27.02
CA ALA A 284 16.05 9.91 -26.75
C ALA A 284 16.41 11.39 -26.55
N VAL A 285 16.09 12.23 -27.53
CA VAL A 285 16.13 13.69 -27.39
C VAL A 285 14.71 14.18 -27.09
N ALA A 286 14.43 14.56 -25.85
CA ALA A 286 13.05 14.79 -25.38
C ALA A 286 13.01 15.75 -24.17
N ASP A 287 11.80 16.13 -23.73
CA ASP A 287 11.64 16.76 -22.42
C ASP A 287 11.98 15.77 -21.29
N GLY A 288 11.77 14.47 -21.54
CA GLY A 288 12.08 13.41 -20.61
C GLY A 288 11.65 12.04 -21.12
N ILE A 289 11.76 11.04 -20.25
CA ILE A 289 11.30 9.68 -20.47
C ILE A 289 10.70 9.11 -19.19
N ILE A 290 9.63 8.33 -19.34
CA ILE A 290 8.89 7.67 -18.26
C ILE A 290 9.06 6.17 -18.41
N ILE A 291 9.44 5.50 -17.33
CA ILE A 291 9.37 4.05 -17.19
C ILE A 291 8.28 3.72 -16.16
N ALA A 292 7.18 3.14 -16.60
CA ALA A 292 5.98 2.95 -15.78
C ALA A 292 5.59 1.48 -15.63
N THR A 293 4.94 1.15 -14.52
CA THR A 293 4.22 -0.11 -14.32
C THR A 293 2.87 -0.05 -15.06
N PRO A 294 2.15 -1.17 -15.19
CA PRO A 294 0.77 -1.18 -15.68
C PRO A 294 -0.15 -0.32 -14.81
N THR A 295 0.14 -0.23 -13.50
CA THR A 295 -0.62 0.66 -12.59
C THR A 295 -0.35 2.13 -12.94
N GLY A 296 0.91 2.51 -13.18
CA GLY A 296 1.30 3.85 -13.65
C GLY A 296 0.88 4.19 -15.10
N SER A 297 0.34 3.23 -15.85
CA SER A 297 -0.14 3.46 -17.23
C SER A 297 -1.26 4.50 -17.32
N THR A 298 -2.02 4.66 -16.23
CA THR A 298 -3.11 5.65 -16.09
C THR A 298 -2.68 6.95 -15.41
N ALA A 299 -1.41 7.06 -15.01
CA ALA A 299 -0.84 8.23 -14.36
C ALA A 299 -0.09 9.10 -15.39
N TYR A 300 1.17 9.46 -15.13
CA TYR A 300 1.88 10.42 -15.99
C TYR A 300 2.16 9.85 -17.40
N SER A 301 2.26 8.53 -17.52
CA SER A 301 2.39 7.84 -18.81
C SER A 301 1.19 8.15 -19.73
N LEU A 302 -0.04 8.14 -19.20
CA LEU A 302 -1.24 8.43 -19.97
C LEU A 302 -1.21 9.86 -20.54
N SER A 303 -0.87 10.83 -19.70
CA SER A 303 -0.76 12.24 -20.11
C SER A 303 0.32 12.46 -21.18
N SER A 304 1.32 11.58 -21.24
CA SER A 304 2.40 11.60 -22.25
C SER A 304 2.06 10.78 -23.50
N GLY A 305 0.84 10.27 -23.63
CA GLY A 305 0.35 9.52 -24.79
C GLY A 305 0.62 8.01 -24.72
N GLY A 306 0.96 7.47 -23.55
CA GLY A 306 1.08 6.03 -23.31
C GLY A 306 -0.28 5.33 -23.30
N SER A 307 -0.29 4.03 -23.61
CA SER A 307 -1.49 3.21 -23.59
C SER A 307 -1.93 2.86 -22.16
N ILE A 308 -3.24 2.74 -21.94
CA ILE A 308 -3.79 2.19 -20.70
C ILE A 308 -3.58 0.67 -20.70
N VAL A 309 -2.96 0.14 -19.64
CA VAL A 309 -2.64 -1.29 -19.50
C VAL A 309 -3.31 -1.84 -18.24
N HIS A 310 -3.94 -3.00 -18.36
CA HIS A 310 -4.58 -3.66 -17.24
C HIS A 310 -3.55 -4.06 -16.16
N PRO A 311 -3.82 -3.87 -14.85
CA PRO A 311 -2.84 -4.05 -13.77
C PRO A 311 -2.28 -5.48 -13.64
N LEU A 312 -3.03 -6.50 -14.11
CA LEU A 312 -2.60 -7.91 -14.11
C LEU A 312 -1.61 -8.25 -15.24
N VAL A 313 -1.44 -7.38 -16.24
CA VAL A 313 -0.48 -7.64 -17.33
C VAL A 313 0.94 -7.48 -16.78
N SER A 314 1.77 -8.50 -16.94
CA SER A 314 3.18 -8.43 -16.53
C SER A 314 4.01 -7.70 -17.60
N SER A 315 4.07 -6.37 -17.51
CA SER A 315 4.78 -5.52 -18.46
C SER A 315 5.40 -4.29 -17.82
N ILE A 316 6.38 -3.71 -18.49
CA ILE A 316 6.94 -2.39 -18.20
C ILE A 316 6.70 -1.48 -19.41
N LEU A 317 6.28 -0.24 -19.16
CA LEU A 317 5.98 0.75 -20.19
C LEU A 317 7.14 1.73 -20.29
N MET A 318 7.51 2.10 -21.51
CA MET A 318 8.47 3.15 -21.80
C MET A 318 7.78 4.23 -22.65
N THR A 319 7.59 5.41 -22.08
CA THR A 319 6.84 6.51 -22.70
C THR A 319 7.73 7.76 -22.78
N PRO A 320 8.09 8.25 -23.97
CA PRO A 320 8.84 9.50 -24.09
C PRO A 320 7.94 10.70 -23.76
N ILE A 321 8.51 11.75 -23.17
CA ILE A 321 7.81 13.01 -22.89
C ILE A 321 8.21 14.02 -23.96
N CYS A 322 7.26 14.41 -24.83
CA CYS A 322 7.48 15.40 -25.89
C CYS A 322 8.79 15.17 -26.70
N PRO A 323 8.99 13.98 -27.31
CA PRO A 323 10.23 13.69 -28.01
C PRO A 323 10.40 14.55 -29.26
N ARG A 324 11.65 14.93 -29.55
CA ARG A 324 12.07 15.61 -30.80
C ARG A 324 12.18 14.63 -31.97
N SER A 325 11.21 13.71 -32.09
CA SER A 325 11.10 12.70 -33.13
C SER A 325 9.62 12.35 -33.36
N LEU A 326 9.21 12.26 -34.63
CA LEU A 326 7.83 11.91 -35.01
C LEU A 326 7.54 10.40 -34.92
N SER A 327 8.58 9.58 -34.89
CA SER A 327 8.46 8.11 -34.88
C SER A 327 8.70 7.48 -33.52
N PHE A 328 9.01 8.27 -32.49
CA PHE A 328 9.25 7.76 -31.15
C PHE A 328 7.92 7.49 -30.42
N ARG A 329 7.38 6.30 -30.64
CA ARG A 329 6.13 5.84 -30.02
C ARG A 329 6.41 5.17 -28.66
N PRO A 330 5.45 5.21 -27.71
CA PRO A 330 5.55 4.44 -26.47
C PRO A 330 5.71 2.94 -26.74
N LEU A 331 6.47 2.26 -25.88
CA LEU A 331 6.72 0.82 -25.96
C LEU A 331 6.17 0.12 -24.72
N VAL A 332 5.63 -1.09 -24.93
CA VAL A 332 5.26 -2.03 -23.86
C VAL A 332 6.21 -3.22 -23.98
N LEU A 333 6.95 -3.49 -22.92
CA LEU A 333 7.98 -4.53 -22.86
C LEU A 333 7.61 -5.57 -21.79
N PRO A 334 8.10 -6.82 -21.89
CA PRO A 334 7.97 -7.80 -20.82
C PRO A 334 8.58 -7.30 -19.51
N ALA A 335 7.95 -7.56 -18.37
CA ALA A 335 8.37 -7.04 -17.06
C ALA A 335 9.83 -7.37 -16.70
N ASN A 336 10.30 -8.57 -17.04
CA ASN A 336 11.67 -9.02 -16.79
C ASN A 336 12.74 -8.37 -17.69
N THR A 337 12.36 -7.46 -18.58
CA THR A 337 13.30 -6.79 -19.48
C THR A 337 13.99 -5.64 -18.75
N PRO A 338 15.32 -5.71 -18.49
CA PRO A 338 16.01 -4.60 -17.84
C PRO A 338 16.15 -3.41 -18.80
N ILE A 339 15.89 -2.22 -18.28
CA ILE A 339 16.01 -0.95 -19.01
C ILE A 339 17.12 -0.13 -18.34
N THR A 340 18.10 0.31 -19.13
CA THR A 340 19.13 1.24 -18.67
C THR A 340 18.98 2.57 -19.39
N LEU A 341 18.91 3.64 -18.63
CA LEU A 341 18.84 5.02 -19.12
C LEU A 341 20.13 5.72 -18.74
N ARG A 342 20.96 6.03 -19.74
CA ARG A 342 22.25 6.71 -19.53
C ARG A 342 22.18 8.14 -20.02
N LEU A 343 22.63 9.10 -19.22
CA LEU A 343 22.72 10.48 -19.68
C LEU A 343 23.85 10.61 -20.70
N SER A 344 23.51 10.98 -21.94
CA SER A 344 24.47 11.11 -23.04
C SER A 344 25.54 12.17 -22.74
N LYS A 345 26.76 11.92 -23.21
CA LYS A 345 27.87 12.91 -23.18
C LYS A 345 27.61 14.15 -24.02
N LYS A 346 26.61 14.10 -24.91
CA LYS A 346 26.17 15.25 -25.73
C LYS A 346 25.31 16.25 -24.94
N ASN A 347 24.89 15.93 -23.72
CA ASN A 347 24.17 16.90 -22.89
C ASN A 347 25.07 18.10 -22.58
N ARG A 348 24.48 19.30 -22.54
CA ARG A 348 25.20 20.57 -22.33
C ARG A 348 25.62 20.82 -20.86
N GLY A 349 25.89 19.74 -20.11
CA GLY A 349 26.51 19.77 -18.78
C GLY A 349 25.60 20.22 -17.62
N ARG A 350 24.47 19.54 -17.39
CA ARG A 350 23.58 19.84 -16.24
C ARG A 350 23.16 18.57 -15.53
N GLU A 351 23.02 18.67 -14.22
CA GLU A 351 22.51 17.61 -13.37
C GLU A 351 20.98 17.53 -13.49
N LEU A 352 20.46 16.33 -13.67
CA LEU A 352 19.03 16.05 -13.69
C LEU A 352 18.56 15.50 -12.34
N ALA A 353 17.25 15.56 -12.14
CA ALA A 353 16.58 14.91 -11.04
C ALA A 353 15.79 13.70 -11.54
N VAL A 354 15.78 12.63 -10.74
CA VAL A 354 14.92 11.47 -10.95
C VAL A 354 13.75 11.56 -10.00
N THR A 355 12.57 11.49 -10.59
CA THR A 355 11.31 11.46 -9.87
C THR A 355 10.80 10.03 -9.84
N ILE A 356 10.42 9.54 -8.67
CA ILE A 356 9.84 8.22 -8.44
C ILE A 356 8.48 8.44 -7.79
N ASP A 357 7.42 7.91 -8.42
CA ASP A 357 6.02 8.08 -7.97
C ASP A 357 5.65 9.55 -7.69
N GLY A 358 6.10 10.47 -8.54
CA GLY A 358 5.85 11.91 -8.43
C GLY A 358 6.70 12.64 -7.38
N GLN A 359 7.57 11.97 -6.64
CA GLN A 359 8.49 12.60 -5.69
C GLN A 359 9.93 12.62 -6.22
N VAL A 360 10.60 13.76 -6.10
CA VAL A 360 12.03 13.86 -6.44
C VAL A 360 12.83 13.08 -5.41
N LYS A 361 13.39 11.94 -5.81
CA LYS A 361 14.17 11.06 -4.92
C LYS A 361 15.66 11.23 -5.09
N VAL A 362 16.12 11.43 -6.33
CA VAL A 362 17.55 11.62 -6.64
C VAL A 362 17.74 12.96 -7.34
N LYS A 363 18.72 13.71 -6.88
CA LYS A 363 19.20 14.94 -7.53
C LYS A 363 20.66 14.73 -7.91
N GLY A 364 21.13 15.48 -8.89
CA GLY A 364 22.55 15.46 -9.20
C GLY A 364 22.96 14.40 -10.22
N ILE A 365 22.03 13.91 -11.05
CA ILE A 365 22.39 12.92 -12.07
C ILE A 365 23.08 13.63 -13.22
N GLY A 366 24.40 13.49 -13.27
CA GLY A 366 25.27 14.05 -14.29
C GLY A 366 25.38 13.18 -15.54
N VAL A 367 26.12 13.71 -16.50
CA VAL A 367 26.51 12.99 -17.73
C VAL A 367 27.17 11.65 -17.38
N GLY A 368 26.92 10.64 -18.21
CA GLY A 368 27.52 9.30 -18.10
C GLY A 368 26.94 8.41 -17.00
N MET A 369 26.26 8.99 -16.01
CA MET A 369 25.53 8.23 -15.00
C MET A 369 24.36 7.44 -15.61
N GLU A 370 24.04 6.32 -14.98
CA GLU A 370 23.02 5.38 -15.44
C GLU A 370 21.91 5.21 -14.41
N ILE A 371 20.68 5.12 -14.89
CA ILE A 371 19.53 4.67 -14.11
C ILE A 371 19.12 3.33 -14.68
N ARG A 372 19.18 2.29 -13.84
CA ARG A 372 18.76 0.94 -14.22
C ARG A 372 17.40 0.66 -13.59
N VAL A 373 16.46 0.27 -14.42
CA VAL A 373 15.10 -0.06 -14.03
C VAL A 373 14.82 -1.49 -14.43
N CYS A 374 14.37 -2.30 -13.48
CA CYS A 374 13.85 -3.63 -13.71
C CYS A 374 12.49 -3.76 -13.03
N ALA A 375 11.58 -4.59 -13.55
CA ALA A 375 10.43 -4.96 -12.74
C ALA A 375 10.92 -5.78 -11.54
N ASN A 376 10.34 -5.51 -10.37
CA ASN A 376 10.46 -6.42 -9.24
C ASN A 376 9.45 -7.54 -9.51
N ASP A 377 9.93 -8.66 -10.06
CA ASP A 377 9.05 -9.75 -10.48
C ASP A 377 8.20 -10.21 -9.29
N ILE A 378 6.89 -10.26 -9.52
CA ILE A 378 6.00 -10.98 -8.63
C ILE A 378 6.39 -12.45 -8.71
N ILE A 379 7.05 -12.96 -7.67
CA ILE A 379 7.45 -14.36 -7.61
C ILE A 379 6.19 -15.19 -7.40
N ARG A 380 5.77 -15.88 -8.46
CA ARG A 380 4.65 -16.82 -8.44
C ARG A 380 5.16 -18.16 -7.90
N GLY A 381 4.68 -18.54 -6.73
CA GLY A 381 5.12 -19.76 -6.05
C GLY A 381 4.22 -20.09 -4.87
N HIS A 382 4.77 -20.78 -3.86
CA HIS A 382 4.02 -21.14 -2.66
C HIS A 382 3.66 -19.93 -1.78
N ASP A 383 4.45 -18.85 -1.89
CA ASP A 383 4.21 -17.56 -1.23
C ASP A 383 4.41 -16.41 -2.26
N TRP A 384 3.39 -15.57 -2.42
CA TRP A 384 3.42 -14.43 -3.33
C TRP A 384 4.20 -13.25 -2.72
N THR A 385 5.21 -12.75 -3.42
CA THR A 385 6.10 -11.66 -2.94
C THR A 385 6.44 -10.66 -4.06
N GLY A 386 6.96 -9.47 -3.72
CA GLY A 386 7.52 -8.49 -4.68
C GLY A 386 6.60 -7.31 -5.04
N GLY A 387 5.28 -7.52 -5.11
CA GLY A 387 4.30 -6.49 -5.48
C GLY A 387 3.72 -5.68 -4.31
N VAL A 388 2.77 -4.78 -4.63
CA VAL A 388 1.94 -4.05 -3.66
C VAL A 388 0.56 -4.70 -3.57
N PRO A 389 0.23 -5.38 -2.45
CA PRO A 389 -1.06 -6.02 -2.27
C PRO A 389 -2.13 -4.97 -1.95
N CYS A 390 -3.03 -4.69 -2.89
CA CYS A 390 -4.16 -3.78 -2.69
C CYS A 390 -5.44 -4.55 -2.42
N VAL A 391 -6.16 -4.19 -1.37
CA VAL A 391 -7.46 -4.79 -1.02
C VAL A 391 -8.53 -4.28 -1.98
N MET A 392 -9.10 -5.20 -2.75
CA MET A 392 -10.18 -4.93 -3.70
C MET A 392 -11.55 -5.10 -3.03
N ARG A 393 -12.52 -4.31 -3.49
CA ARG A 393 -13.92 -4.43 -3.06
C ARG A 393 -14.55 -5.67 -3.71
N GLY A 394 -14.90 -6.68 -2.91
CA GLY A 394 -15.56 -7.88 -3.41
C GLY A 394 -17.03 -7.64 -3.79
N THR A 395 -17.44 -8.04 -4.99
CA THR A 395 -18.85 -8.12 -5.37
C THR A 395 -19.52 -9.29 -4.63
N ARG A 396 -20.74 -9.08 -4.12
CA ARG A 396 -21.49 -10.17 -3.47
C ARG A 396 -21.83 -11.23 -4.51
N SER A 397 -21.47 -12.49 -4.23
CA SER A 397 -21.99 -13.66 -4.95
C SER A 397 -23.53 -13.61 -4.94
N GLY A 398 -24.15 -13.38 -6.10
CA GLY A 398 -25.60 -13.38 -6.24
C GLY A 398 -26.16 -12.57 -7.42
N VAL A 399 -25.39 -11.68 -8.03
CA VAL A 399 -25.75 -11.03 -9.29
C VAL A 399 -24.50 -10.99 -10.15
N ASP A 400 -24.58 -11.52 -11.38
CA ASP A 400 -23.56 -11.50 -12.42
C ASP A 400 -23.29 -10.07 -12.94
N ASN A 401 -23.05 -9.12 -12.05
CA ASN A 401 -22.39 -7.88 -12.41
C ASN A 401 -20.90 -8.09 -12.10
N ASN A 402 -20.16 -8.54 -13.11
CA ASN A 402 -18.71 -8.39 -13.25
C ASN A 402 -18.38 -6.89 -13.28
N ASP A 403 -18.59 -6.20 -12.16
CA ASP A 403 -18.10 -4.86 -11.94
C ASP A 403 -16.61 -5.00 -11.64
N ASP A 404 -15.83 -5.36 -12.67
CA ASP A 404 -14.38 -5.33 -12.61
C ASP A 404 -14.00 -3.91 -12.20
N GLY A 405 -13.50 -3.73 -10.98
CA GLY A 405 -13.17 -2.40 -10.44
C GLY A 405 -12.32 -1.56 -11.40
N TRP A 406 -11.53 -2.23 -12.25
CA TRP A 406 -10.81 -1.62 -13.35
C TRP A 406 -11.69 -1.07 -14.48
N VAL A 407 -12.67 -1.84 -14.99
CA VAL A 407 -13.61 -1.39 -16.04
C VAL A 407 -14.51 -0.28 -15.50
N GLY A 408 -15.04 -0.46 -14.28
CA GLY A 408 -15.83 0.56 -13.59
C GLY A 408 -15.03 1.84 -13.39
N GLY A 409 -13.76 1.74 -13.00
CA GLY A 409 -12.83 2.86 -12.91
C GLY A 409 -12.59 3.54 -14.27
N LEU A 410 -12.32 2.77 -15.32
CA LEU A 410 -12.02 3.28 -16.65
C LEU A 410 -13.20 4.06 -17.29
N ASN A 411 -14.41 3.51 -17.17
CA ASN A 411 -15.62 4.17 -17.69
C ASN A 411 -16.11 5.28 -16.76
N GLY A 412 -16.05 5.08 -15.44
CA GLY A 412 -16.56 6.01 -14.45
C GLY A 412 -15.67 7.23 -14.23
N LEU A 413 -14.35 7.02 -14.15
CA LEU A 413 -13.36 8.04 -13.84
C LEU A 413 -12.76 8.67 -15.09
N LEU A 414 -12.19 7.84 -15.97
CA LEU A 414 -11.45 8.32 -17.15
C LEU A 414 -12.40 8.67 -18.31
N LYS A 415 -13.68 8.30 -18.21
CA LYS A 415 -14.68 8.49 -19.28
C LYS A 415 -14.15 7.96 -20.62
N PHE A 416 -13.55 6.78 -20.56
CA PHE A 416 -12.93 6.17 -21.73
C PHE A 416 -13.94 6.01 -22.87
N ASN A 417 -13.58 6.49 -24.06
CA ASN A 417 -14.42 6.46 -25.27
C ASN A 417 -15.86 6.98 -25.03
N TYR A 418 -16.00 8.08 -24.29
CA TYR A 418 -17.31 8.68 -24.03
C TYR A 418 -17.99 9.10 -25.35
N PRO A 419 -19.26 8.71 -25.59
CA PRO A 419 -19.93 9.01 -26.84
C PRO A 419 -20.15 10.52 -27.02
N PHE A 420 -20.09 10.97 -28.26
CA PHE A 420 -20.42 12.36 -28.59
C PHE A 420 -21.95 12.56 -28.58
N GLY A 421 -22.42 13.62 -27.93
CA GLY A 421 -23.80 14.13 -28.11
C GLY A 421 -24.83 13.76 -27.04
N GLU A 422 -24.46 13.04 -25.98
CA GLU A 422 -25.32 12.86 -24.80
C GLU A 422 -24.92 13.88 -23.72
N VAL A 423 -25.73 14.93 -23.55
CA VAL A 423 -25.66 15.92 -22.45
C VAL A 423 -26.95 15.85 -21.65
#